data_AF-A0A1G3TER5-F1
#
_entry.id   AF-A0A1G3TER5-F1
#
_cell.length_a   1.000
_cell.length_b   1.000
_cell.length_c   1.000
_cell.angle_alpha   90.00
_cell.angle_beta   90.00
_cell.angle_gamma   90.00
#
_symmetry.space_group_name_H-M   'P 1'
#
loop_
_entity.id
_entity.type
_entity.pdbx_description
1 polymer ?
#
loop_
_entity_poly.entity_id
_entity_poly.type
_entity_poly.pdbx_seq_one_letter_code
_entity_poly.pdbx_strand_id
1 'polypeptide(L)' 'MMSRKEQLINDIQNLLNTYEGIHKTSINPDILKFMDEDSLISIIDSLLSQKEDSKESDIEWLEKFKKYN' A
#
# COMPACT_ATOMS: atom_id res chain seq x y z
N MET A 1 -16.59 -9.63 -5.67
CA MET A 1 -15.37 -10.12 -5.01
C MET A 1 -14.23 -9.36 -5.68
N MET A 2 -13.44 -8.57 -4.94
CA MET A 2 -12.28 -7.90 -5.54
C MET A 2 -11.16 -8.93 -5.74
N SER A 3 -10.45 -8.82 -6.85
CA SER A 3 -9.22 -9.56 -7.11
C SER A 3 -8.11 -9.14 -6.15
N ARG A 4 -7.12 -10.00 -5.96
CA ARG A 4 -5.94 -9.70 -5.13
C ARG A 4 -5.24 -8.42 -5.58
N LYS A 5 -5.07 -8.22 -6.89
CA LYS A 5 -4.50 -6.98 -7.45
C LYS A 5 -5.31 -5.72 -7.09
N GLU A 6 -6.63 -5.78 -7.15
CA GLU A 6 -7.48 -4.65 -6.75
C GLU A 6 -7.35 -4.34 -5.26
N GLN A 7 -7.19 -5.37 -4.41
CA GLN A 7 -6.91 -5.17 -2.98
C GLN A 7 -5.58 -4.47 -2.77
N LEU A 8 -4.51 -4.93 -3.42
CA LEU A 8 -3.18 -4.31 -3.34
C LEU A 8 -3.20 -2.84 -3.80
N ILE A 9 -3.91 -2.53 -4.89
CA ILE A 9 -4.04 -1.15 -5.38
C ILE A 9 -4.75 -0.26 -4.36
N ASN A 10 -5.83 -0.76 -3.73
CA ASN A 10 -6.54 -0.03 -2.68
C ASN A 10 -5.66 0.19 -1.45
N ASP A 11 -4.85 -0.80 -1.08
CA ASP A 11 -3.92 -0.69 0.04
C ASP A 11 -2.85 0.38 -0.20
N ILE A 12 -2.27 0.43 -1.41
CA ILE A 12 -1.34 1.50 -1.81
C ILE A 12 -2.01 2.86 -1.70
N GLN A 13 -3.24 3.01 -2.22
CA GLN A 13 -3.98 4.27 -2.14
C GLN A 13 -4.25 4.69 -0.70
N ASN A 14 -4.62 3.74 0.17
CA ASN A 14 -4.82 4.02 1.58
C ASN A 14 -3.52 4.47 2.24
N LEU A 15 -2.41 3.78 1.99
CA LEU A 15 -1.09 4.13 2.54
C LEU A 15 -0.67 5.55 2.16
N LEU A 16 -0.77 5.92 0.87
CA LEU A 16 -0.49 7.28 0.40
C LEU A 16 -1.36 8.35 1.11
N ASN A 17 -2.59 8.00 1.48
CA ASN A 17 -3.54 8.90 2.10
C ASN A 17 -3.50 8.92 3.64
N THR A 18 -2.67 8.09 4.27
CA THR A 18 -2.52 8.09 5.74
C THR A 18 -1.64 9.23 6.27
N TYR A 19 -0.94 9.96 5.42
CA TYR A 19 -0.14 11.11 5.84
C TYR A 19 -1.03 12.33 6.12
N GLU A 20 -1.10 12.75 7.39
CA GLU A 20 -1.79 14.00 7.76
C GLU A 20 -1.14 15.21 7.09
N GLY A 21 -1.95 16.08 6.50
CA GLY A 21 -1.47 17.31 5.84
C GLY A 21 -1.10 17.15 4.35
N ILE A 22 -1.14 15.95 3.78
CA ILE A 22 -0.95 15.73 2.34
C ILE A 22 -2.32 15.73 1.63
N HIS A 23 -2.40 16.35 0.45
CA HIS A 23 -3.59 16.26 -0.39
C HIS A 23 -3.89 14.79 -0.72
N LYS A 24 -5.13 14.36 -0.50
CA LYS A 24 -5.55 12.99 -0.78
C LYS A 24 -5.23 12.64 -2.23
N THR A 25 -4.39 11.64 -2.40
CA THR A 25 -4.04 11.06 -3.70
C THR A 25 -5.08 10.00 -4.05
N SER A 26 -5.78 10.19 -5.17
CA SER A 26 -6.55 9.12 -5.79
C SER A 26 -5.64 8.46 -6.81
N ILE A 27 -5.34 7.18 -6.61
CA ILE A 27 -4.66 6.39 -7.62
C ILE A 27 -5.70 6.06 -8.69
N ASN A 28 -5.33 6.21 -9.96
CA ASN A 28 -6.12 5.62 -11.01
C ASN A 28 -5.75 4.12 -11.10
N PRO A 29 -6.63 3.18 -10.72
CA PRO A 29 -6.34 1.75 -10.74
C PRO A 29 -6.01 1.26 -12.16
N ASP A 30 -6.45 1.95 -13.21
CA ASP A 30 -6.10 1.63 -14.59
C ASP A 30 -4.62 1.84 -14.92
N ILE A 31 -3.90 2.63 -14.11
CA ILE A 31 -2.45 2.79 -14.24
C ILE A 31 -1.73 1.59 -13.62
N LEU A 32 -2.22 1.09 -12.48
CA LEU A 32 -1.56 0.03 -11.72
C LEU A 32 -2.02 -1.38 -12.12
N LYS A 33 -3.13 -1.54 -12.84
CA LYS A 33 -3.65 -2.85 -13.28
C LYS A 33 -2.68 -3.65 -14.14
N PHE A 34 -1.73 -2.98 -14.79
CA PHE A 34 -0.72 -3.59 -15.65
C PHE A 34 0.51 -4.08 -14.88
N MET A 35 0.69 -3.65 -13.62
CA MET A 35 1.75 -4.19 -12.78
C MET A 35 1.41 -5.60 -12.31
N ASP A 36 2.45 -6.43 -12.20
CA ASP A 36 2.37 -7.71 -11.50
C ASP A 36 2.17 -7.52 -9.99
N GLU A 37 1.75 -8.58 -9.32
CA GLU A 37 1.50 -8.55 -7.88
C GLU A 37 2.77 -8.25 -7.08
N ASP A 38 3.93 -8.74 -7.53
CA ASP A 38 5.21 -8.55 -6.84
C ASP A 38 5.65 -7.08 -6.83
N SER A 39 5.41 -6.38 -7.94
CA SER A 39 5.64 -4.94 -8.07
C SER A 39 4.71 -4.15 -7.15
N LEU A 40 3.44 -4.54 -7.06
CA LEU A 40 2.48 -3.90 -6.15
C LEU A 40 2.86 -4.11 -4.68
N ILE A 41 3.29 -5.33 -4.32
CA ILE A 41 3.79 -5.66 -2.99
C ILE A 41 5.04 -4.83 -2.67
N SER A 42 5.98 -4.72 -3.61
CA SER A 42 7.22 -3.94 -3.42
C SER A 42 6.95 -2.45 -3.20
N ILE A 43 5.90 -1.89 -3.83
CA ILE A 43 5.47 -0.50 -3.60
C ILE A 43 4.92 -0.35 -2.18
N ILE A 44 4.07 -1.29 -1.74
CA ILE A 44 3.52 -1.31 -0.38
C ILE A 44 4.67 -1.33 0.64
N ASP A 45 5.62 -2.25 0.49
CA ASP A 45 6.78 -2.36 1.37
C ASP A 45 7.58 -1.05 1.41
N SER A 46 7.84 -0.46 0.25
CA SER A 46 8.56 0.82 0.15
C SER A 46 7.83 1.97 0.85
N LEU A 47 6.50 2.01 0.77
CA LEU A 47 5.68 3.04 1.43
C LEU A 47 5.67 2.86 2.95
N LEU A 48 5.66 1.61 3.43
CA LEU A 48 5.71 1.30 4.85
C LEU A 48 7.08 1.59 5.45
N SER A 49 8.18 1.19 4.80
CA SER A 49 9.52 1.51 5.30
C SER A 49 9.77 3.02 5.38
N GLN A 50 9.31 3.79 4.39
CA GLN A 50 9.35 5.25 4.45
C GLN A 50 8.56 5.81 5.65
N LYS A 51 7.46 5.14 6.02
CA LYS A 51 6.65 5.53 7.17
C LYS A 51 7.29 5.14 8.50
N GLU A 52 7.88 3.94 8.61
CA GLU A 52 8.62 3.48 9.78
C GLU A 52 9.85 4.35 10.07
N ASP A 53 10.59 4.74 9.03
CA ASP A 53 11.69 5.71 9.12
C ASP A 53 11.19 7.09 9.60
N SER A 54 9.91 7.40 9.38
CA SER A 54 9.30 8.67 9.77
C SER A 54 8.66 8.64 11.18
N LYS A 55 8.06 7.52 11.61
CA LYS A 55 7.47 7.26 12.93
C LYS A 55 7.29 5.74 13.17
N GLU A 56 7.71 5.26 14.34
CA GLU A 56 7.75 3.87 14.85
C GLU A 56 6.39 3.11 14.92
N SER A 57 5.40 3.40 14.07
CA SER A 57 3.99 3.12 14.38
C SER A 57 3.16 2.33 13.37
N ASP A 58 3.71 1.43 12.54
CA ASP A 58 2.85 0.58 11.67
C ASP A 58 3.25 -0.91 11.57
N ILE A 59 3.80 -1.45 12.66
CA ILE A 59 4.09 -2.89 12.80
C ILE A 59 2.80 -3.74 12.67
N GLU A 60 1.65 -3.26 13.15
CA GLU A 60 0.38 -4.00 13.07
C GLU A 60 -0.14 -4.16 11.63
N TRP A 61 0.18 -3.23 10.73
CA TRP A 61 -0.23 -3.31 9.33
C TRP A 61 0.60 -4.35 8.58
N LEU A 62 1.92 -4.35 8.80
CA LEU A 62 2.85 -5.35 8.26
C LEU A 62 2.49 -6.78 8.70
N GLU A 63 2.11 -6.96 9.97
CA GLU A 63 1.69 -8.26 10.52
C GLU A 63 0.42 -8.81 9.84
N LYS A 64 -0.53 -7.94 9.45
CA LYS A 64 -1.74 -8.36 8.71
C LYS A 64 -1.42 -8.80 7.29
N PHE A 65 -0.42 -8.20 6.66
CA PHE A 65 -0.05 -8.52 5.29
C PHE A 65 0.76 -9.83 5.19
N LYS A 66 1.72 -10.04 6.11
CA LYS A 66 2.56 -11.25 6.15
C LYS A 66 1.78 -12.55 6.37
N LYS A 67 0.55 -12.48 6.91
CA LYS A 67 -0.33 -13.65 7.11
C LYS A 67 -0.91 -14.25 5.82
N TYR A 68 -0.70 -13.62 4.66
CA TYR A 68 -1.22 -14.10 3.37
C TYR A 68 -0.17 -14.81 2.50
N ASN A 69 0.99 -15.19 3.06
CA ASN A 69 1.96 -16.08 2.42
C ASN A 69 1.84 -17.52 2.92
#